data_AF-A0A380DS80-F1
#
_entry.id   AF-A0A380DS80-F1
#
_cell.length_a   1.000
_cell.length_b   1.000
_cell.length_c   1.000
_cell.angle_alpha   90.00
_cell.angle_beta   90.00
_cell.angle_gamma   90.00
#
_symmetry.space_group_name_H-M   'P 1'
#
loop_
_entity.id
_entity.type
_entity.pdbx_description
1 polymer ?
#
loop_
_entity_poly.entity_id
_entity_poly.type
_entity_poly.pdbx_seq_one_letter_code
_entity_poly.pdbx_strand_id
1 'polypeptide(L)'
;MKFSTLSEEEFTNYTKKHFKHYTQSIELYNYRNKINHEAHIVGVKDDKNEVIAACLLTEARIFKFYKYFYSHRGPLLDYFDAKLVCYFFKELSKFIYKNRGVFILVDPYLIENLRDANGRIIKNYNNSSDSKDARKNWVSPSRLYNRIFK
;
A
#
# COMPACT_ATOMS: atom_id res chain seq x y z
N MET A 1 13.88 8.28 -7.87
CA MET A 1 12.70 7.82 -7.09
C MET A 1 12.60 8.56 -5.77
N LYS A 2 11.45 9.18 -5.47
CA LYS A 2 11.18 9.92 -4.23
C LYS A 2 9.82 9.51 -3.65
N PHE A 3 9.79 9.10 -2.39
CA PHE A 3 8.54 8.80 -1.69
C PHE A 3 7.97 10.09 -1.09
N SER A 4 6.68 10.36 -1.30
CA SER A 4 6.01 11.54 -0.76
C SER A 4 4.51 11.32 -0.59
N THR A 5 3.86 12.26 0.11
CA THR A 5 2.41 12.44 -0.06
C THR A 5 2.13 12.91 -1.49
N LEU A 6 0.98 12.51 -2.03
CA LEU A 6 0.52 12.94 -3.35
C LEU A 6 -0.53 14.05 -3.19
N SER A 7 -0.65 14.91 -4.20
CA SER A 7 -1.85 15.77 -4.30
C SER A 7 -3.06 14.94 -4.72
N GLU A 8 -4.27 15.45 -4.48
CA GLU A 8 -5.50 14.79 -4.92
C GLU A 8 -5.53 14.61 -6.45
N GLU A 9 -5.01 15.59 -7.19
CA GLU A 9 -4.89 15.55 -8.64
C GLU A 9 -3.92 14.47 -9.10
N GLU A 10 -2.72 14.42 -8.50
CA GLU A 10 -1.71 13.39 -8.80
C GLU A 10 -2.23 11.98 -8.55
N PHE A 11 -2.89 11.79 -7.40
CA PHE A 11 -3.48 10.51 -7.04
C PHE A 11 -4.60 10.13 -8.02
N THR A 12 -5.51 11.06 -8.32
CA THR A 12 -6.64 10.84 -9.24
C THR A 12 -6.18 10.51 -10.66
N ASN A 13 -5.18 11.23 -11.18
CA ASN A 13 -4.64 11.00 -12.51
C ASN A 13 -3.97 9.62 -12.60
N TYR A 14 -3.21 9.24 -11.57
CA TYR A 14 -2.58 7.93 -11.52
C TYR A 14 -3.60 6.79 -11.39
N THR A 15 -4.58 6.90 -10.48
CA THR A 15 -5.56 5.82 -10.24
C THR A 15 -6.51 5.62 -11.40
N LYS A 16 -6.86 6.67 -12.15
CA LYS A 16 -7.63 6.55 -13.41
C LYS A 16 -6.86 5.77 -14.47
N LYS A 17 -5.57 6.04 -14.64
CA LYS A 17 -4.71 5.36 -15.62
C LYS A 17 -4.38 3.92 -15.22
N HIS A 18 -4.20 3.67 -13.92
CA HIS A 18 -3.76 2.39 -13.35
C HIS A 18 -4.85 1.74 -12.49
N PHE A 19 -6.11 1.87 -12.89
CA PHE A 19 -7.25 1.39 -12.10
C PHE A 19 -7.16 -0.12 -11.85
N LYS A 20 -7.29 -0.52 -10.58
CA LYS A 20 -7.36 -1.92 -10.15
C LYS A 20 -8.52 -2.20 -9.21
N HIS A 21 -8.80 -1.30 -8.27
CA HIS A 21 -9.84 -1.49 -7.27
C HIS A 21 -10.45 -0.15 -6.85
N TYR A 22 -11.77 -0.14 -6.63
CA TYR A 22 -12.55 1.08 -6.33
C TYR A 22 -12.19 1.72 -4.98
N THR A 23 -11.52 0.99 -4.08
CA THR A 23 -11.08 1.54 -2.79
C THR A 23 -9.82 2.39 -2.90
N GLN A 24 -9.12 2.35 -4.04
CA GLN A 24 -8.00 3.25 -4.33
C GLN A 24 -8.54 4.48 -5.09
N SER A 25 -9.44 5.23 -4.45
CA SER A 25 -10.17 6.34 -5.08
C SER A 25 -10.14 7.61 -4.24
N ILE A 26 -10.29 8.75 -4.91
CA ILE A 26 -10.28 10.05 -4.24
C ILE A 26 -11.54 10.26 -3.40
N GLU A 27 -12.65 9.66 -3.82
CA GLU A 27 -13.92 9.68 -3.12
C GLU A 27 -13.79 9.02 -1.74
N LEU A 28 -13.10 7.88 -1.63
CA LEU A 28 -12.87 7.23 -0.34
C LEU A 28 -11.95 8.07 0.55
N TYR A 29 -10.90 8.66 -0.01
CA TYR A 29 -9.99 9.56 0.71
C TYR A 29 -10.75 10.75 1.31
N ASN A 30 -11.55 11.43 0.49
CA ASN A 30 -12.36 12.57 0.89
C ASN A 30 -13.42 12.20 1.93
N TYR A 31 -14.08 11.06 1.76
CA TYR A 31 -15.05 10.54 2.72
C TYR A 31 -14.41 10.29 4.10
N ARG A 32 -13.26 9.60 4.14
CA ARG A 32 -12.56 9.29 5.40
C ARG A 32 -12.03 10.54 6.09
N ASN A 33 -11.52 11.50 5.31
CA ASN A 33 -11.01 12.74 5.86
C ASN A 33 -12.11 13.69 6.35
N LYS A 34 -13.30 13.65 5.77
CA LYS A 34 -14.47 14.37 6.29
C LYS A 34 -14.91 13.89 7.68
N ILE A 35 -14.68 12.61 7.99
CA ILE A 35 -15.12 12.02 9.26
C ILE A 35 -14.09 12.26 10.36
N ASN A 36 -12.85 11.77 10.18
CA ASN A 36 -11.85 11.76 11.26
C ASN A 36 -10.45 12.24 10.82
N HIS A 37 -10.27 12.73 9.58
CA HIS A 37 -8.93 13.04 9.05
C HIS A 37 -7.95 11.85 9.11
N GLU A 38 -8.48 10.65 8.85
CA GLU A 38 -7.78 9.37 9.03
C GLU A 38 -7.26 8.77 7.70
N ALA A 39 -7.23 9.52 6.60
CA ALA A 39 -6.78 9.02 5.31
C ALA A 39 -5.57 9.79 4.77
N HIS A 40 -4.66 9.03 4.16
CA HIS A 40 -3.42 9.51 3.58
C HIS A 40 -3.31 8.99 2.15
N ILE A 41 -2.86 9.85 1.23
CA ILE A 41 -2.46 9.44 -0.12
C ILE A 41 -0.94 9.60 -0.25
N VAL A 42 -0.27 8.48 -0.49
CA VAL A 42 1.19 8.41 -0.61
C VAL A 42 1.58 7.78 -1.93
N GLY A 43 2.80 8.04 -2.39
CA GLY A 43 3.28 7.51 -3.65
C GLY A 43 4.77 7.66 -3.83
N VAL A 44 5.24 7.18 -4.98
CA VAL A 44 6.62 7.36 -5.43
C VAL A 44 6.60 8.11 -6.75
N LYS A 45 7.43 9.14 -6.84
CA LYS A 45 7.70 9.86 -8.08
C LYS A 45 9.06 9.48 -8.64
N ASP A 46 9.17 9.43 -9.96
CA ASP A 46 10.44 9.26 -10.64
C ASP A 46 11.25 10.57 -10.67
N ASP A 47 12.36 10.58 -11.39
CA ASP A 47 13.25 11.75 -11.46
C ASP A 47 12.69 12.87 -12.37
N LYS A 48 11.66 12.57 -13.17
CA LYS A 48 10.87 13.53 -13.96
C LYS A 48 9.65 14.06 -13.19
N ASN A 49 9.52 13.69 -11.92
CA ASN A 49 8.39 14.03 -11.06
C ASN A 49 7.05 13.37 -11.49
N GLU A 50 7.11 12.30 -12.29
CA GLU A 50 5.93 11.51 -12.66
C GLU A 50 5.63 10.47 -11.57
N VAL A 51 4.34 10.30 -11.24
CA VAL A 51 3.91 9.30 -10.26
C VAL A 51 4.05 7.91 -10.87
N ILE A 52 4.84 7.05 -10.24
CA ILE A 52 5.09 5.66 -10.65
C ILE A 52 4.49 4.63 -9.67
N ALA A 53 4.06 5.08 -8.49
CA ALA A 53 3.31 4.27 -7.53
C ALA A 53 2.39 5.16 -6.70
N ALA A 54 1.21 4.66 -6.32
CA ALA A 54 0.26 5.36 -5.49
C ALA A 54 -0.45 4.42 -4.51
N CYS A 55 -0.84 4.93 -3.34
CA CYS A 55 -1.61 4.19 -2.36
C CYS A 55 -2.43 5.11 -1.48
N LEU A 56 -3.72 4.82 -1.37
CA LEU A 56 -4.57 5.30 -0.28
C LEU A 56 -4.33 4.42 0.94
N LEU A 57 -4.11 5.07 2.08
CA LEU A 57 -4.01 4.45 3.40
C LEU A 57 -5.08 5.05 4.30
N THR A 58 -5.68 4.23 5.15
CA THR A 58 -6.41 4.74 6.32
C THR A 58 -5.71 4.35 7.60
N GLU A 59 -5.81 5.19 8.61
CA GLU A 59 -5.35 4.91 9.97
C GLU A 59 -6.52 4.74 10.93
N ALA A 60 -6.29 4.00 12.01
CA ALA A 60 -7.23 3.92 13.13
C ALA A 60 -6.46 3.74 14.44
N ARG A 61 -6.98 4.36 15.51
CA ARG A 61 -6.33 4.44 16.82
C ARG A 61 -6.31 3.09 17.53
N ILE A 62 -5.15 2.73 18.08
CA ILE A 62 -4.93 1.58 18.95
C ILE A 62 -4.04 1.97 20.14
N PHE A 63 -4.10 1.21 21.23
CA PHE A 63 -3.22 1.40 22.40
C PHE A 63 -3.04 2.87 22.83
N LYS A 64 -4.16 3.58 23.00
CA LYS A 64 -4.25 5.01 23.37
C LYS A 64 -3.61 6.01 22.42
N PHE A 65 -2.40 5.89 21.93
CA PHE A 65 -1.78 6.95 21.10
C PHE A 65 -1.07 6.42 19.85
N TYR A 66 -1.18 5.12 19.64
CA TYR A 66 -0.69 4.43 18.47
C TYR A 66 -1.80 4.27 17.44
N LYS A 67 -1.41 3.85 16.25
CA LYS A 67 -2.31 3.62 15.13
C LYS A 67 -1.96 2.30 14.44
N TYR A 68 -2.93 1.69 13.79
CA TYR A 68 -2.65 0.76 12.69
C TYR A 68 -3.08 1.40 11.38
N PHE A 69 -2.48 0.94 10.29
CA PHE A 69 -2.80 1.42 8.95
C PHE A 69 -3.37 0.29 8.10
N TYR A 70 -4.13 0.64 7.07
CA TYR A 70 -4.67 -0.31 6.10
C TYR A 70 -4.59 0.27 4.69
N SER A 71 -4.11 -0.52 3.73
CA SER A 71 -3.88 -0.09 2.34
C SER A 71 -5.06 -0.27 1.41
N HIS A 72 -6.19 -0.82 1.84
CA HIS A 72 -7.41 -0.95 1.03
C HIS A 72 -7.17 -1.45 -0.40
N ARG A 73 -6.73 -2.70 -0.56
CA ARG A 73 -6.43 -3.32 -1.87
C ARG A 73 -5.28 -2.67 -2.66
N GLY A 74 -4.62 -1.65 -2.10
CA GLY A 74 -3.38 -1.07 -2.61
C GLY A 74 -2.13 -1.74 -2.03
N PRO A 75 -0.93 -1.29 -2.44
CA PRO A 75 -0.66 -0.16 -3.32
C PRO A 75 -0.87 -0.47 -4.82
N LEU A 76 -1.13 0.59 -5.60
CA LEU A 76 -1.11 0.59 -7.06
C LEU A 76 0.32 0.87 -7.54
N LEU A 77 1.02 -0.15 -8.00
CA LEU A 77 2.36 -0.07 -8.56
C LEU A 77 2.62 -1.26 -9.48
N ASP A 78 3.70 -1.22 -10.25
CA ASP A 78 4.14 -2.38 -11.03
C ASP A 78 4.86 -3.38 -10.12
N TYR A 79 4.24 -4.55 -9.94
CA TYR A 79 4.78 -5.61 -9.08
C TYR A 79 5.90 -6.40 -9.76
N PHE A 80 6.09 -6.26 -11.07
CA PHE A 80 7.22 -6.86 -11.79
C PHE A 80 8.51 -6.03 -11.62
N ASP A 81 8.40 -4.75 -11.24
CA ASP A 81 9.56 -3.94 -10.87
C ASP A 81 9.91 -4.17 -9.39
N ALA A 82 10.73 -5.19 -9.14
CA ALA A 82 11.19 -5.54 -7.80
C ALA A 82 11.90 -4.37 -7.08
N LYS A 83 12.57 -3.47 -7.82
CA LYS A 83 13.26 -2.31 -7.26
C LYS A 83 12.24 -1.28 -6.75
N LEU A 84 11.20 -1.00 -7.52
CA LEU A 84 10.10 -0.14 -7.11
C LEU A 84 9.33 -0.73 -5.93
N VAL A 85 8.99 -2.01 -5.97
CA VAL A 85 8.29 -2.73 -4.87
C VAL A 85 9.08 -2.61 -3.57
N CYS A 86 10.36 -2.97 -3.59
CA CYS A 86 11.22 -2.91 -2.40
C CYS A 86 11.37 -1.48 -1.88
N TYR A 87 11.55 -0.51 -2.78
CA TYR A 87 11.66 0.90 -2.40
C TYR A 87 10.37 1.42 -1.76
N PHE A 88 9.21 1.14 -2.37
CA PHE A 88 7.91 1.57 -1.89
C PHE A 88 7.64 1.07 -0.46
N PHE A 89 7.78 -0.24 -0.22
CA PHE A 89 7.50 -0.81 1.11
C PHE A 89 8.52 -0.40 2.18
N LYS A 90 9.79 -0.17 1.79
CA LYS A 90 10.81 0.36 2.69
C LYS A 90 10.46 1.77 3.16
N GLU A 91 10.12 2.68 2.23
CA GLU A 91 9.78 4.06 2.58
C GLU A 91 8.41 4.15 3.25
N LEU A 92 7.44 3.32 2.84
CA LEU A 92 6.15 3.19 3.52
C LEU A 92 6.35 2.82 4.99
N SER A 93 7.20 1.84 5.31
CA SER A 93 7.47 1.45 6.69
C SER A 93 7.99 2.63 7.54
N LYS A 94 8.83 3.49 6.97
CA LYS A 94 9.29 4.72 7.65
C LYS A 94 8.16 5.73 7.85
N PHE A 95 7.30 5.90 6.84
CA PHE A 95 6.10 6.75 6.94
C PHE A 95 5.17 6.28 8.06
N ILE A 96 4.90 4.97 8.15
CA ILE A 96 4.06 4.38 9.21
C ILE A 96 4.67 4.63 10.59
N TYR A 97 5.97 4.38 10.77
CA TYR A 97 6.66 4.63 12.03
C TYR A 97 6.61 6.10 12.45
N LYS A 98 6.86 7.03 11.52
CA LYS A 98 6.81 8.48 11.77
C LYS A 98 5.42 8.94 12.23
N ASN A 99 4.36 8.26 11.78
CA ASN A 99 2.97 8.54 12.13
C ASN A 99 2.44 7.71 13.31
N ARG A 100 3.33 7.16 14.17
CA ARG A 100 2.97 6.33 15.35
C ARG A 100 2.21 5.05 14.98
N GLY A 101 2.44 4.53 13.79
CA GLY A 101 1.91 3.26 13.34
C GLY A 101 2.67 2.07 13.95
N VAL A 102 1.94 1.10 14.48
CA VAL A 102 2.50 -0.15 15.03
C VAL A 102 2.61 -1.22 13.94
N PHE A 103 1.59 -1.32 13.10
CA PHE A 103 1.57 -2.24 11.95
C PHE A 103 0.70 -1.67 10.83
N ILE A 104 0.85 -2.26 9.65
CA ILE A 104 0.03 -1.99 8.48
C ILE A 104 -0.53 -3.30 7.94
N LEU A 105 -1.81 -3.30 7.58
CA LEU A 105 -2.46 -4.36 6.82
C LEU A 105 -2.34 -4.02 5.33
N VAL A 106 -1.78 -4.94 4.55
CA VAL A 106 -1.58 -4.76 3.10
C VAL A 106 -2.17 -5.96 2.35
N ASP A 107 -3.08 -5.68 1.42
CA ASP A 107 -3.85 -6.68 0.69
C ASP A 107 -3.91 -6.37 -0.82
N PRO A 108 -2.77 -6.24 -1.51
CA PRO A 108 -2.73 -5.67 -2.85
C PRO A 108 -3.58 -6.46 -3.86
N TYR A 109 -4.20 -5.75 -4.82
CA TYR A 109 -5.03 -6.37 -5.85
C TYR A 109 -4.18 -7.08 -6.91
N LEU A 110 -3.78 -8.32 -6.61
CA LEU A 110 -2.99 -9.21 -7.47
C LEU A 110 -3.74 -10.52 -7.74
N ILE A 111 -3.81 -10.89 -9.02
CA ILE A 111 -4.43 -12.16 -9.45
C ILE A 111 -3.36 -13.24 -9.42
N GLU A 112 -3.52 -14.23 -8.55
CA GLU A 112 -2.64 -15.41 -8.52
C GLU A 112 -3.02 -16.43 -9.58
N ASN A 113 -4.32 -16.76 -9.63
CA ASN A 113 -4.86 -17.77 -10.54
C ASN A 113 -6.20 -17.28 -11.11
N LEU A 114 -6.37 -17.46 -12.41
CA LEU A 114 -7.68 -17.45 -13.05
C LEU A 114 -8.28 -18.84 -12.92
N ARG A 115 -9.51 -18.94 -12.41
CA ARG A 115 -10.22 -20.20 -12.21
C ARG A 115 -11.55 -20.20 -12.94
N ASP A 116 -12.00 -21.38 -13.35
CA ASP A 116 -13.35 -21.59 -13.81
C ASP A 116 -14.34 -21.68 -12.63
N ALA A 117 -15.64 -21.79 -12.93
CA ALA A 117 -16.69 -21.93 -11.93
C ALA A 117 -16.58 -23.21 -11.09
N ASN A 118 -15.82 -24.21 -11.56
CA ASN A 118 -15.58 -25.48 -10.85
C ASN A 118 -14.27 -25.42 -10.02
N GLY A 119 -13.62 -24.27 -9.95
CA GLY A 119 -12.37 -24.07 -9.22
C GLY A 119 -11.12 -24.60 -9.92
N ARG A 120 -11.22 -25.07 -11.17
CA ARG A 120 -10.06 -25.53 -11.96
C ARG A 120 -9.25 -24.33 -12.43
N ILE A 121 -7.93 -24.44 -12.39
CA ILE A 121 -7.04 -23.35 -12.80
C ILE A 121 -7.02 -23.28 -14.33
N ILE A 122 -7.49 -22.15 -14.87
CA ILE A 122 -7.42 -21.82 -16.30
C ILE A 122 -6.04 -21.23 -16.60
N LYS A 123 -5.55 -20.35 -15.71
CA LYS A 123 -4.24 -19.69 -15.86
C LYS A 123 -3.63 -19.41 -14.49
N ASN A 124 -2.34 -19.72 -14.35
CA ASN A 124 -1.54 -19.34 -13.20
C ASN A 124 -0.62 -18.18 -13.60
N TYR A 125 -0.61 -17.10 -12.81
CA TYR A 125 0.22 -15.91 -13.06
C TYR A 125 1.59 -15.96 -12.39
N ASN A 126 1.82 -16.96 -11.54
CA ASN A 126 3.10 -17.25 -10.88
C ASN A 126 3.75 -16.03 -10.21
N ASN A 127 3.00 -15.31 -9.36
CA ASN A 127 3.53 -14.16 -8.59
C ASN A 127 4.45 -14.61 -7.42
N SER A 128 5.04 -15.80 -7.51
CA SER A 128 5.72 -16.50 -6.43
C SER A 128 7.14 -15.98 -6.15
N SER A 129 7.80 -15.37 -7.14
CA SER A 129 9.05 -14.61 -6.95
C SER A 129 8.78 -13.32 -6.18
N ASP A 130 7.76 -12.58 -6.61
CA ASP A 130 7.54 -11.18 -6.20
C ASP A 130 6.92 -11.09 -4.81
N SER A 131 6.06 -12.07 -4.48
CA SER A 131 5.43 -12.16 -3.16
C SER A 131 6.37 -12.67 -2.06
N LYS A 132 7.44 -13.41 -2.39
CA LYS A 132 8.38 -13.93 -1.38
C LYS A 132 9.38 -12.87 -0.93
N ASP A 133 9.89 -12.04 -1.84
CA ASP A 133 10.81 -10.97 -1.48
C ASP A 133 10.11 -9.78 -0.81
N ALA A 134 8.88 -9.45 -1.23
CA ALA A 134 8.04 -8.51 -0.50
C ALA A 134 7.77 -9.01 0.94
N ARG A 135 7.43 -10.29 1.13
CA ARG A 135 7.19 -10.89 2.45
C ARG A 135 8.46 -11.06 3.31
N LYS A 136 9.63 -11.28 2.71
CA LYS A 136 10.92 -11.41 3.44
C LYS A 136 11.43 -10.08 3.98
N ASN A 137 11.21 -8.99 3.24
CA ASN A 137 11.60 -7.64 3.65
C ASN A 137 10.55 -6.97 4.56
N TRP A 138 9.43 -7.63 4.83
CA TRP A 138 8.47 -7.18 5.83
C TRP A 138 9.09 -7.24 7.22
N VAL A 139 9.11 -6.09 7.89
CA VAL A 139 9.36 -6.02 9.32
C VAL A 139 8.18 -6.69 9.99
N SER A 140 8.35 -7.95 10.38
CA SER A 140 7.41 -8.67 11.22
C SER A 140 6.90 -7.77 12.36
N PRO A 141 5.59 -7.77 12.65
CA PRO A 141 5.03 -7.10 13.83
C PRO A 141 5.79 -7.41 15.12
N SER A 142 6.46 -8.57 15.22
CA SER A 142 7.28 -8.96 16.37
C SER A 142 8.55 -8.10 16.56
N ARG A 143 9.14 -7.54 15.50
CA ARG A 143 10.29 -6.61 15.61
C ARG A 143 9.87 -5.21 16.06
N LEU A 144 8.65 -4.78 15.73
CA LEU A 144 8.05 -3.52 16.20
C LEU A 144 7.55 -3.65 17.64
N TYR A 145 6.92 -4.76 18.00
CA TYR A 145 6.47 -5.04 19.36
C TYR A 145 7.62 -5.01 20.38
N ASN A 146 8.72 -5.71 20.09
CA ASN A 146 9.90 -5.75 20.98
C ASN A 146 10.65 -4.42 21.11
N ARG A 147 10.35 -3.42 20.26
CA ARG A 147 11.01 -2.11 20.27
C ARG A 147 10.11 -1.00 20.82
N ILE A 148 8.79 -1.23 20.88
CA ILE A 148 7.81 -0.31 21.45
C ILE A 148 7.53 -0.64 22.92
N PHE A 149 7.57 -1.92 23.30
CA PHE A 149 7.19 -2.42 24.62
C PHE A 149 8.36 -2.92 25.47
N LYS A 150 9.60 -2.56 25.12
CA LYS A 150 10.79 -2.70 25.97
C LYS A 150 11.44 -1.36 26.20
#